data_AF-A0A924J500-F1
#
_entry.id   AF-A0A924J500-F1
#
_cell.length_a   1.000
_cell.length_b   1.000
_cell.length_c   1.000
_cell.angle_alpha   90.00
_cell.angle_beta   90.00
_cell.angle_gamma   90.00
#
_symmetry.space_group_name_H-M   'P 1'
#
loop_
_entity.id
_entity.type
_entity.pdbx_description
1 polymer ?
#
loop_
_entity_poly.entity_id
_entity_poly.type
_entity_poly.pdbx_seq_one_letter_code
_entity_poly.pdbx_strand_id
1 'polypeptide(L)'
;MRLSDLVGSMKAANRQKLAGRVVRDEIARQRRTVDQTARDSRMAPSTLYRILNGVADKDSSKYRAIEGVLGFPDDLLRHVIEGNADRIEAIRPENIRSSLSDSILYELARIHSEQVEPEDRQQAQ
;
A
#
# COMPACT_ATOMS: atom_id res chain seq x y z
N MET A 1 25.51 -0.92 -5.33
CA MET A 1 24.29 -0.34 -4.72
C MET A 1 24.57 -0.10 -3.26
N ARG A 2 24.28 1.08 -2.69
CA ARG A 2 24.57 1.35 -1.27
C ARG A 2 23.51 0.65 -0.39
N LEU A 3 23.88 0.24 0.82
CA LEU A 3 22.92 -0.35 1.79
C LEU A 3 21.72 0.57 2.04
N SER A 4 21.93 1.89 2.05
CA SER A 4 20.87 2.90 2.12
C SER A 4 19.86 2.78 0.98
N ASP A 5 20.33 2.51 -0.24
CA ASP A 5 19.49 2.40 -1.44
C ASP A 5 18.66 1.12 -1.40
N LEU A 6 19.25 0.04 -0.86
CA LEU A 6 18.57 -1.24 -0.64
C LEU A 6 17.46 -1.09 0.40
N VAL A 7 17.75 -0.46 1.54
CA VAL A 7 16.73 -0.17 2.58
C VAL A 7 15.61 0.70 2.02
N GLY A 8 15.94 1.75 1.28
CA GLY A 8 14.96 2.61 0.62
C GLY A 8 14.06 1.83 -0.34
N SER A 9 14.65 0.94 -1.14
CA SER A 9 13.93 0.08 -2.09
C SER A 9 13.02 -0.94 -1.39
N MET A 10 13.51 -1.56 -0.31
CA MET A 10 12.72 -2.48 0.51
C MET A 10 11.52 -1.78 1.14
N LYS A 11 11.72 -0.59 1.73
CA LYS A 11 10.63 0.20 2.31
C LYS A 11 9.59 0.58 1.25
N ALA A 12 10.03 0.98 0.05
CA ALA A 12 9.12 1.26 -1.06
C ALA A 12 8.30 0.03 -1.47
N ALA A 13 8.94 -1.14 -1.60
CA ALA A 13 8.25 -2.39 -1.90
C ALA A 13 7.27 -2.79 -0.79
N ASN A 14 7.63 -2.60 0.49
CA ASN A 14 6.76 -2.90 1.62
C ASN A 14 5.53 -1.98 1.66
N ARG A 15 5.67 -0.69 1.29
CA ARG A 15 4.53 0.22 1.13
C ARG A 15 3.60 -0.20 0.00
N GLN A 16 4.13 -0.69 -1.12
CA GLN A 16 3.31 -1.22 -2.21
C GLN A 16 2.54 -2.47 -1.77
N LYS A 17 3.19 -3.37 -1.02
CA LYS A 17 2.51 -4.54 -0.43
C LYS A 17 1.43 -4.13 0.57
N LEU A 18 1.67 -3.09 1.36
CA LEU A 18 0.67 -2.53 2.28
C LEU A 18 -0.55 -2.01 1.51
N ALA A 19 -0.35 -1.21 0.46
CA ALA A 19 -1.44 -0.76 -0.40
C ALA A 19 -2.23 -1.94 -1.00
N GLY A 20 -1.54 -2.96 -1.51
CA GLY A 20 -2.18 -4.18 -2.01
C GLY A 20 -2.95 -4.97 -0.94
N ARG A 21 -2.48 -4.97 0.32
CA ARG A 21 -3.19 -5.55 1.47
C ARG A 21 -4.46 -4.77 1.79
N VAL A 22 -4.37 -3.44 1.90
CA VAL A 22 -5.54 -2.56 2.14
C VAL A 22 -6.64 -2.82 1.13
N VAL A 23 -6.31 -2.92 -0.15
CA VAL A 23 -7.28 -3.23 -1.21
C VAL A 23 -7.88 -4.64 -1.04
N ARG A 24 -7.06 -5.66 -0.75
CA ARG A 24 -7.54 -7.04 -0.54
C ARG A 24 -8.51 -7.13 0.64
N ASP A 25 -8.14 -6.53 1.77
CA ASP A 25 -8.92 -6.56 2.99
C ASP A 25 -10.28 -5.88 2.78
N GLU A 26 -10.31 -4.78 2.03
CA GLU A 26 -11.54 -4.08 1.71
C GLU A 26 -12.43 -4.85 0.71
N ILE A 27 -11.85 -5.48 -0.32
CA ILE A 27 -12.59 -6.40 -1.21
C ILE A 27 -13.25 -7.53 -0.40
N ALA A 28 -12.48 -8.16 0.50
CA ALA A 28 -12.97 -9.25 1.34
C ALA A 28 -14.07 -8.77 2.31
N ARG A 29 -13.89 -7.61 2.95
CA ARG A 29 -14.87 -7.00 3.84
C ARG A 29 -16.20 -6.73 3.13
N GLN A 30 -16.13 -6.22 1.90
CA GLN A 30 -17.32 -5.94 1.07
C GLN A 30 -17.92 -7.21 0.45
N ARG A 31 -17.34 -8.40 0.70
CA ARG A 31 -17.75 -9.69 0.10
C ARG A 31 -17.75 -9.66 -1.43
N ARG A 32 -16.83 -8.90 -2.02
CA ARG A 32 -16.64 -8.78 -3.47
C ARG A 32 -15.56 -9.74 -3.93
N THR A 33 -15.55 -10.06 -5.22
CA THR A 33 -14.44 -10.81 -5.83
C THR A 33 -13.43 -9.85 -6.45
N VAL A 34 -12.20 -10.33 -6.66
CA VAL A 34 -11.17 -9.59 -7.40
C VAL A 34 -11.66 -9.28 -8.80
N ASP A 35 -12.26 -10.25 -9.50
CA ASP A 35 -12.75 -10.07 -10.87
C ASP A 35 -13.88 -9.03 -10.96
N GLN A 36 -14.80 -9.03 -10.00
CA GLN A 36 -15.85 -8.01 -9.93
C GLN A 36 -15.25 -6.63 -9.70
N THR A 37 -14.30 -6.51 -8.77
CA THR A 37 -13.63 -5.24 -8.47
C THR A 37 -12.85 -4.72 -9.69
N ALA A 38 -12.15 -5.61 -10.40
CA ALA A 38 -11.41 -5.27 -11.62
C ALA A 38 -12.36 -4.77 -12.72
N ARG A 39 -13.47 -5.46 -12.94
CA ARG A 39 -14.51 -5.07 -13.90
C ARG A 39 -15.08 -3.69 -13.58
N ASP A 40 -15.48 -3.48 -12.33
CA ASP A 40 -16.11 -2.24 -11.89
C ASP A 40 -15.12 -1.07 -11.94
N SER A 41 -13.83 -1.35 -11.75
CA SER A 41 -12.74 -0.38 -11.90
C SER A 41 -12.26 -0.21 -13.35
N ARG A 42 -12.93 -0.85 -14.32
CA ARG A 42 -12.60 -0.84 -15.75
C ARG A 42 -11.14 -1.22 -16.05
N MET A 43 -10.61 -2.21 -15.33
CA MET A 43 -9.24 -2.70 -15.52
C MET A 43 -9.21 -4.21 -15.75
N ALA A 44 -8.14 -4.68 -16.39
CA ALA A 44 -7.92 -6.12 -16.55
C ALA A 44 -7.69 -6.79 -15.19
N PRO A 45 -8.26 -7.99 -14.92
CA PRO A 45 -8.04 -8.70 -13.67
C PRO A 45 -6.56 -8.91 -13.33
N SER A 46 -5.73 -9.22 -14.34
CA SER A 46 -4.27 -9.36 -14.17
C SER A 46 -3.59 -8.08 -13.65
N THR A 47 -4.11 -6.91 -14.00
CA THR A 47 -3.62 -5.62 -13.49
C THR A 47 -3.98 -5.45 -12.03
N LEU A 48 -5.22 -5.77 -11.64
CA LEU A 48 -5.61 -5.74 -10.24
C LEU A 48 -4.78 -6.73 -9.42
N TYR A 49 -4.61 -7.98 -9.88
CA TYR A 49 -3.77 -8.98 -9.19
C TYR A 49 -2.34 -8.50 -8.95
N ARG A 50 -1.73 -7.76 -9.89
CA ARG A 50 -0.41 -7.15 -9.69
C ARG A 50 -0.42 -6.13 -8.56
N ILE A 51 -1.41 -5.25 -8.53
CA ILE A 51 -1.60 -4.25 -7.46
C ILE A 51 -1.80 -4.93 -6.10
N LEU A 52 -2.66 -5.96 -6.03
CA LEU A 52 -2.91 -6.69 -4.78
C LEU A 52 -1.65 -7.37 -4.21
N ASN A 53 -0.73 -7.77 -5.10
CA ASN A 53 0.56 -8.36 -4.74
C ASN A 53 1.67 -7.32 -4.51
N GLY A 54 1.34 -6.03 -4.50
CA GLY A 54 2.30 -4.96 -4.25
C GLY A 54 3.28 -4.73 -5.40
N VAL A 55 2.92 -5.10 -6.63
CA VAL A 55 3.70 -4.72 -7.81
C VAL A 55 3.32 -3.30 -8.19
N ALA A 56 4.30 -2.39 -8.13
CA ALA A 56 4.13 -0.99 -8.52
C ALA A 56 3.47 -0.88 -9.90
N ASP A 57 2.40 -0.09 -9.98
CA ASP A 57 1.90 0.42 -11.24
C ASP A 57 2.34 1.89 -11.37
N LYS A 58 2.87 2.25 -12.55
CA LYS A 58 3.28 3.64 -12.80
C LYS A 58 2.08 4.56 -13.03
N ASP A 59 0.92 3.99 -13.32
CA ASP A 59 -0.29 4.71 -13.64
C ASP A 59 -1.15 4.94 -12.40
N SER A 60 -1.08 6.16 -11.87
CA SER A 60 -1.86 6.60 -10.70
C SER A 60 -3.38 6.59 -10.95
N SER A 61 -3.83 6.57 -12.21
CA SER A 61 -5.27 6.48 -12.51
C SER A 61 -5.88 5.15 -12.08
N LYS A 62 -5.10 4.07 -12.06
CA LYS A 62 -5.57 2.74 -11.65
C LYS A 62 -5.86 2.66 -10.16
N TYR A 63 -5.00 3.28 -9.33
CA TYR A 63 -5.24 3.36 -7.89
C TYR A 63 -6.50 4.17 -7.60
N ARG A 64 -6.70 5.31 -8.28
CA ARG A 64 -7.92 6.11 -8.16
C ARG A 64 -9.19 5.38 -8.59
N ALA A 65 -9.11 4.57 -9.65
CA ALA A 65 -10.24 3.75 -10.08
C ALA A 65 -10.65 2.72 -9.01
N ILE A 66 -9.67 2.10 -8.34
CA ILE A 66 -9.90 1.17 -7.22
C ILE A 66 -10.49 1.91 -6.02
N GLU A 67 -9.96 3.08 -5.68
CA GLU A 67 -10.43 3.92 -4.58
C GLU A 67 -11.91 4.27 -4.75
N GLY A 68 -12.31 4.78 -5.92
CA GLY A 68 -13.70 5.11 -6.20
C GLY A 68 -14.64 3.90 -6.12
N VAL A 69 -14.18 2.72 -6.56
CA VAL A 69 -14.97 1.49 -6.53
C VAL A 69 -15.10 0.91 -5.12
N LEU A 70 -14.08 1.06 -4.28
CA LEU A 70 -14.08 0.55 -2.90
C LEU A 70 -14.54 1.58 -1.87
N GLY A 71 -14.81 2.82 -2.28
CA GLY A 71 -15.21 3.91 -1.39
C GLY A 71 -14.08 4.36 -0.48
N PHE A 72 -12.82 4.25 -0.93
CA PHE A 72 -11.70 4.88 -0.23
C PHE A 72 -11.68 6.39 -0.48
N PRO A 73 -11.11 7.18 0.43
CA PRO A 73 -10.72 8.54 0.15
C PRO A 73 -9.83 8.64 -1.10
N ASP A 74 -10.03 9.70 -1.88
CA ASP A 74 -9.18 10.01 -3.02
C ASP A 74 -7.70 10.09 -2.60
N ASP A 75 -6.83 9.49 -3.42
CA ASP A 75 -5.38 9.47 -3.24
C ASP A 75 -4.88 8.72 -1.99
N LEU A 76 -5.74 8.02 -1.24
CA LEU A 76 -5.32 7.23 -0.07
C LEU A 76 -4.20 6.22 -0.42
N LEU A 77 -4.39 5.42 -1.46
CA LEU A 77 -3.41 4.40 -1.87
C LEU A 77 -2.12 5.05 -2.35
N ARG A 78 -2.20 6.22 -3.00
CA ARG A 78 -1.01 7.01 -3.36
C ARG A 78 -0.24 7.41 -2.11
N HIS A 79 -0.92 7.95 -1.10
CA HIS A 79 -0.29 8.34 0.15
C HIS A 79 0.32 7.17 0.92
N VAL A 80 -0.31 5.98 0.87
CA VAL A 80 0.28 4.74 1.40
C VAL A 80 1.57 4.38 0.67
N ILE A 81 1.58 4.40 -0.67
CA ILE A 81 2.75 4.06 -1.50
C ILE A 81 3.90 5.07 -1.29
N GLU A 82 3.56 6.35 -1.15
CA GLU A 82 4.51 7.44 -0.86
C GLU A 82 5.01 7.40 0.59
N GLY A 83 4.27 6.76 1.50
CA GLY A 83 4.56 6.72 2.92
C GLY A 83 4.24 8.03 3.64
N ASN A 84 3.22 8.75 3.16
CA ASN A 84 2.85 10.06 3.65
C ASN A 84 1.84 9.96 4.80
N ALA A 85 2.33 9.67 6.00
CA ALA A 85 1.51 9.52 7.20
C ALA A 85 0.68 10.77 7.51
N ASP A 86 1.30 11.96 7.45
CA ASP A 86 0.63 13.24 7.73
C ASP A 86 -0.60 13.47 6.83
N ARG A 87 -0.50 13.11 5.54
CA ARG A 87 -1.64 13.22 4.62
C ARG A 87 -2.75 12.23 4.94
N ILE A 88 -2.43 11.05 5.45
CA ILE A 88 -3.40 10.04 5.86
C ILE A 88 -4.09 10.47 7.16
N GLU A 89 -3.34 10.98 8.14
CA GLU A 89 -3.88 11.54 9.39
C GLU A 89 -4.80 12.74 9.14
N ALA A 90 -4.51 13.55 8.12
CA ALA A 90 -5.35 14.68 7.73
C ALA A 90 -6.67 14.28 7.03
N ILE A 91 -6.85 13.00 6.66
CA ILE A 91 -8.13 12.52 6.12
C ILE A 91 -9.16 12.55 7.24
N ARG A 92 -10.26 13.28 7.01
CA ARG A 92 -11.28 13.44 8.03
C ARG A 92 -11.91 12.09 8.42
N PRO A 93 -12.25 11.86 9.71
CA PRO A 93 -12.80 10.59 10.18
C PRO A 93 -14.09 10.15 9.49
N GLU A 94 -14.87 11.07 8.93
CA GLU A 94 -16.06 10.75 8.16
C GLU A 94 -15.76 10.08 6.80
N ASN A 95 -14.54 10.24 6.28
CA ASN A 95 -14.14 9.75 4.95
C ASN A 95 -13.38 8.43 5.01
N ILE A 96 -12.82 8.08 6.17
CA ILE A 96 -12.09 6.82 6.37
C ILE A 96 -12.44 6.21 7.71
N ARG A 97 -12.70 4.91 7.72
CA ARG A 97 -12.95 4.18 8.97
C ARG A 97 -11.72 4.27 9.87
N SER A 98 -11.89 4.69 11.12
CA SER A 98 -10.79 4.88 12.08
C SER A 98 -9.88 3.66 12.17
N SER A 99 -10.44 2.46 12.30
CA SER A 99 -9.67 1.21 12.37
C SER A 99 -8.82 0.92 11.12
N LEU A 100 -9.25 1.37 9.94
CA LEU A 100 -8.45 1.26 8.72
C LEU A 100 -7.30 2.27 8.75
N SER A 101 -7.59 3.52 9.12
CA SER A 101 -6.58 4.57 9.25
C SER A 101 -5.49 4.17 10.24
N ASP A 102 -5.88 3.74 11.45
CA ASP A 102 -4.98 3.30 12.51
C ASP A 102 -4.09 2.13 12.05
N SER A 103 -4.68 1.15 11.35
CA SER A 103 -3.93 0.01 10.81
C SER A 103 -2.91 0.44 9.75
N ILE A 104 -3.26 1.36 8.87
CA ILE A 104 -2.36 1.89 7.84
C ILE A 104 -1.21 2.66 8.50
N LEU A 105 -1.52 3.57 9.43
CA LEU A 105 -0.53 4.40 10.12
C LEU A 105 0.44 3.54 10.94
N TYR A 106 -0.07 2.53 11.64
CA TYR A 106 0.76 1.57 12.38
C TYR A 106 1.75 0.84 11.45
N GLU A 107 1.28 0.32 10.32
CA GLU A 107 2.15 -0.38 9.37
C GLU A 107 3.16 0.54 8.69
N LEU A 108 2.78 1.78 8.38
CA LEU A 108 3.70 2.78 7.84
C LEU A 108 4.81 3.12 8.86
N ALA A 109 4.46 3.28 10.13
CA ALA A 109 5.44 3.49 11.20
C ALA A 109 6.37 2.27 11.32
N ARG A 110 5.83 1.05 11.27
CA ARG A 110 6.62 -0.20 11.28
C ARG A 110 7.60 -0.23 10.10
N ILE A 111 7.15 0.02 8.88
CA ILE A 111 8.00 0.05 7.67
C ILE A 111 9.06 1.16 7.77
N HIS A 112 8.71 2.32 8.32
CA HIS A 112 9.67 3.41 8.52
C HIS A 112 10.78 3.00 9.51
N SER A 113 10.42 2.27 10.56
CA SER A 113 11.34 1.79 11.60
C SER A 113 12.24 0.63 11.15
N GLU A 114 11.92 -0.05 10.04
CA GLU A 114 12.74 -1.14 9.51
C GLU A 114 14.18 -0.64 9.25
N GLN A 115 15.13 -1.22 9.96
CA GLN A 115 16.57 -1.07 9.75
C GLN A 115 17.13 -2.41 9.26
N VAL A 116 18.22 -2.37 8.50
CA VAL A 116 19.02 -3.58 8.27
C VAL A 116 19.85 -3.79 9.52
N GLU A 117 19.60 -4.88 10.25
CA GLU A 117 20.52 -5.30 11.31
C GLU A 117 21.91 -5.53 10.68
N PRO A 118 22.99 -5.04 11.29
CA PRO A 118 24.35 -5.21 10.77
C PRO A 118 24.85 -6.65 10.99
N GLU A 119 24.16 -7.65 10.46
CA GLU A 119 24.71 -9.00 10.31
C GLU A 119 25.45 -9.10 8.98
N ASP A 120 26.70 -8.64 8.98
CA ASP A 120 27.78 -9.08 8.07
C ASP A 120 29.15 -8.45 8.41
N ARG A 121 29.45 -8.23 9.71
CA ARG A 121 30.81 -7.87 10.19
C ARG A 121 31.51 -8.99 10.94
N GLN A 122 31.13 -10.25 10.72
CA GLN A 122 31.83 -11.42 11.28
C GLN A 122 32.18 -12.49 10.23
N GLN A 123 32.63 -12.08 9.04
CA GLN A 123 33.44 -12.93 8.17
C GLN A 123 34.69 -12.19 7.72
N ALA A 124 35.51 -11.78 8.70
CA ALA A 124 36.87 -11.33 8.48
C ALA A 124 37.69 -11.50 9.77
N GLN A 125 37.81 -12.74 10.26
CA GLN A 125 38.98 -13.20 11.03
C GLN A 125 39.24 -14.66 10.68
#